data_AF-A0A2D9KRL4-F1
#
_entry.id   AF-A0A2D9KRL4-F1
#
_cell.length_a   1.000
_cell.length_b   1.000
_cell.length_c   1.000
_cell.angle_alpha   90.00
_cell.angle_beta   90.00
_cell.angle_gamma   90.00
#
_symmetry.space_group_name_H-M   'P 1'
#
loop_
_entity.id
_entity.type
_entity.pdbx_description
1 polymer ?
#
loop_
_entity_poly.entity_id
_entity_poly.type
_entity_poly.pdbx_seq_one_letter_code
_entity_poly.pdbx_strand_id
1 'polypeptide(L)'
;MAEEMDKVDPKRESRQQAEMEKVKQFLTEEEVKSEFYMEITVTLQSAQAKRIFRRTFEHIQTQMTAATLLTRKFGLRELSDENVGKITESIKQLSTEMNRDMEQADHILDNIGIKNSAVTDDSVDLLIKITCPEGMAFMNLIRQLDNLTMKLKTLWMAGEVPLAHSEDRSHAWQVRIFKIADAIRALGQQAYIASDKKKDSDLNKAQAKRQSYKKRKHNASKQAATTG
;
A
#
# COMPACT_ATOMS: atom_id res chain seq x y z
N MET A 1 -17.67 32.96 -13.29
CA MET A 1 -17.64 32.32 -14.62
C MET A 1 -16.81 31.05 -14.43
N ALA A 2 -17.40 29.91 -14.80
CA ALA A 2 -17.24 28.60 -14.16
C ALA A 2 -15.85 27.96 -14.25
N GLU A 3 -15.51 27.24 -13.18
CA GLU A 3 -14.34 26.38 -12.98
C GLU A 3 -14.27 25.25 -14.03
N GLU A 4 -13.12 25.12 -14.70
CA GLU A 4 -12.76 23.94 -15.48
C GLU A 4 -12.48 22.77 -14.52
N MET A 5 -13.49 21.96 -14.29
CA MET A 5 -13.34 20.65 -13.65
C MET A 5 -12.58 19.72 -14.60
N ASP A 6 -11.41 19.28 -14.14
CA ASP A 6 -10.59 18.20 -14.72
C ASP A 6 -11.42 16.89 -14.75
N LYS A 7 -12.12 16.66 -15.86
CA LYS A 7 -12.90 15.45 -16.10
C LYS A 7 -11.95 14.33 -16.46
N VAL A 8 -11.62 13.50 -15.47
CA VAL A 8 -10.93 12.24 -15.68
C VAL A 8 -11.70 11.40 -16.72
N ASP A 9 -11.04 11.09 -17.84
CA ASP A 9 -11.63 10.40 -18.99
C ASP A 9 -12.06 8.96 -18.62
N PRO A 10 -13.36 8.62 -18.67
CA PRO A 10 -13.87 7.30 -18.29
C PRO A 10 -13.34 6.16 -19.18
N LYS A 11 -12.82 6.46 -20.39
CA LYS A 11 -12.15 5.46 -21.23
C LYS A 11 -10.74 5.11 -20.74
N ARG A 12 -10.09 6.01 -19.99
CA ARG A 12 -8.76 5.77 -19.41
C ARG A 12 -8.86 4.90 -18.16
N GLU A 13 -9.86 5.15 -17.31
CA GLU A 13 -10.12 4.33 -16.12
C GLU A 13 -10.54 2.90 -16.47
N SER A 14 -11.45 2.74 -17.44
CA SER A 14 -11.90 1.40 -17.90
C SER A 14 -10.77 0.59 -18.55
N ARG A 15 -9.87 1.23 -19.31
CA ARG A 15 -8.68 0.55 -19.86
C ARG A 15 -7.68 0.16 -18.78
N GLN A 16 -7.42 1.04 -17.81
CA GLN A 16 -6.56 0.72 -16.67
C GLN A 16 -7.14 -0.39 -15.79
N GLN A 17 -8.46 -0.41 -15.59
CA GLN A 17 -9.14 -1.49 -14.86
C GLN A 17 -9.08 -2.81 -15.64
N ALA A 18 -9.32 -2.82 -16.95
CA ALA A 18 -9.24 -4.02 -17.77
C ALA A 18 -7.80 -4.57 -17.91
N GLU A 19 -6.80 -3.70 -18.01
CA GLU A 19 -5.38 -4.09 -17.95
C GLU A 19 -5.02 -4.65 -16.56
N MET A 20 -5.48 -4.01 -15.48
CA MET A 20 -5.30 -4.52 -14.13
C MET A 20 -5.99 -5.86 -13.89
N GLU A 21 -7.16 -6.10 -14.46
CA GLU A 21 -7.86 -7.37 -14.37
C GLU A 21 -7.10 -8.48 -15.11
N LYS A 22 -6.55 -8.18 -16.29
CA LYS A 22 -5.66 -9.10 -17.02
C LYS A 22 -4.37 -9.40 -16.27
N VAL A 23 -3.76 -8.39 -15.64
CA VAL A 23 -2.54 -8.53 -14.84
C VAL A 23 -2.81 -9.32 -13.55
N LYS A 24 -3.95 -9.10 -12.89
CA LYS A 24 -4.43 -9.89 -11.75
C LYS A 24 -4.76 -11.34 -12.12
N GLN A 25 -5.18 -11.61 -13.35
CA GLN A 25 -5.52 -12.96 -13.80
C GLN A 25 -4.30 -13.84 -14.10
N PHE A 26 -3.10 -13.28 -14.26
CA PHE A 26 -1.90 -14.03 -14.70
C PHE A 26 -0.81 -14.23 -13.63
N LEU A 27 -0.70 -13.33 -12.65
CA LEU A 27 -0.02 -13.62 -11.38
C LEU A 27 -1.10 -14.12 -10.43
N THR A 28 -1.10 -15.40 -10.10
CA THR A 28 -2.10 -15.92 -9.14
C THR A 28 -1.97 -15.16 -7.82
N GLU A 29 -3.06 -14.92 -7.10
CA GLU A 29 -2.99 -14.25 -5.77
C GLU A 29 -1.97 -14.93 -4.84
N GLU A 30 -1.75 -16.24 -5.00
CA GLU A 30 -0.71 -17.01 -4.31
C GLU A 30 0.72 -16.60 -4.65
N GLU A 31 1.02 -16.20 -5.88
CA GLU A 31 2.38 -15.80 -6.27
C GLU A 31 2.82 -14.48 -5.61
N VAL A 32 1.84 -13.63 -5.23
CA VAL A 32 2.02 -12.30 -4.64
C VAL A 32 1.90 -12.31 -3.13
N LYS A 33 1.02 -13.15 -2.57
CA LYS A 33 0.84 -13.26 -1.12
C LYS A 33 2.16 -13.72 -0.50
N SER A 34 2.61 -12.96 0.51
CA SER A 34 3.70 -13.42 1.36
C SER A 34 3.28 -14.71 2.05
N GLU A 35 4.14 -15.73 2.01
CA GLU A 35 3.97 -16.97 2.77
C GLU A 35 3.98 -16.71 4.28
N PHE A 36 4.57 -15.58 4.70
CA PHE A 36 4.65 -15.13 6.08
C PHE A 36 3.73 -13.94 6.32
N TYR A 37 2.97 -14.01 7.39
CA TYR A 37 2.19 -12.89 7.91
C TYR A 37 2.24 -12.87 9.43
N MET A 38 2.08 -11.68 9.99
CA MET A 38 1.90 -11.45 11.43
C MET A 38 0.45 -11.06 11.68
N GLU A 39 -0.24 -11.77 12.58
CA GLU A 39 -1.58 -11.37 13.02
C GLU A 39 -1.49 -10.39 14.18
N ILE A 40 -2.22 -9.28 14.07
CA ILE A 40 -2.36 -8.30 15.14
C ILE A 40 -3.82 -7.89 15.29
N THR A 41 -4.23 -7.56 16.50
CA THR A 41 -5.52 -6.94 16.77
C THR A 41 -5.33 -5.43 16.87
N VAL A 42 -6.16 -4.66 16.16
CA VAL A 42 -6.16 -3.20 16.19
C VAL A 42 -7.57 -2.69 16.45
N THR A 43 -7.71 -1.86 17.49
CA THR A 43 -8.94 -1.14 17.77
C THR A 43 -8.95 0.19 17.03
N LEU A 44 -10.03 0.50 16.31
CA LEU A 44 -10.26 1.80 15.68
C LEU A 44 -11.55 2.43 16.21
N GLN A 45 -11.49 3.70 16.58
CA GLN A 45 -12.59 4.43 17.19
C GLN A 45 -13.29 5.37 16.20
N SER A 46 -12.52 6.24 15.55
CA SER A 46 -13.02 7.31 14.68
C SER A 46 -13.61 6.79 13.37
N ALA A 47 -14.65 7.47 12.88
CA ALA A 47 -15.25 7.16 11.57
C ALA A 47 -14.24 7.34 10.42
N GLN A 48 -13.33 8.31 10.54
CA GLN A 48 -12.31 8.64 9.56
C GLN A 48 -11.30 7.49 9.39
N ALA A 49 -10.74 6.99 10.50
CA ALA A 49 -9.80 5.86 10.47
C ALA A 49 -10.49 4.58 9.99
N LYS A 50 -11.69 4.26 10.51
CA LYS A 50 -12.50 3.11 10.07
C LYS A 50 -12.79 3.16 8.56
N ARG A 51 -13.08 4.35 8.03
CA ARG A 51 -13.35 4.55 6.58
C ARG A 51 -12.11 4.32 5.73
N ILE A 52 -10.94 4.79 6.15
CA ILE A 52 -9.68 4.53 5.42
C ILE A 52 -9.42 3.03 5.44
N PHE A 53 -9.39 2.44 6.64
CA PHE A 53 -9.12 1.02 6.81
C PHE A 53 -9.98 0.15 5.89
N ARG A 54 -11.31 0.33 5.96
CA ARG A 54 -12.27 -0.43 5.16
C ARG A 54 -12.07 -0.27 3.66
N ARG A 55 -11.67 0.91 3.19
CA ARG A 55 -11.56 1.21 1.75
C ARG A 55 -10.21 0.84 1.16
N THR A 56 -9.15 0.79 1.95
CA THR A 56 -7.80 0.73 1.39
C THR A 56 -6.93 -0.38 1.97
N PHE A 57 -7.06 -0.74 3.24
CA PHE A 57 -5.98 -1.43 3.95
C PHE A 57 -5.55 -2.75 3.30
N GLU A 58 -6.51 -3.66 3.06
CA GLU A 58 -6.22 -4.97 2.46
C GLU A 58 -5.61 -4.85 1.06
N HIS A 59 -6.19 -4.01 0.20
CA HIS A 59 -5.71 -3.82 -1.15
C HIS A 59 -4.33 -3.18 -1.16
N ILE A 60 -4.11 -2.12 -0.38
CA ILE A 60 -2.84 -1.39 -0.33
C ILE A 60 -1.73 -2.25 0.26
N GLN A 61 -2.02 -3.09 1.24
CA GLN A 61 -1.07 -4.07 1.74
C GLN A 61 -0.63 -5.07 0.66
N THR A 62 -1.57 -5.53 -0.16
CA THR A 62 -1.25 -6.38 -1.33
C THR A 62 -0.36 -5.62 -2.32
N GLN A 63 -0.66 -4.34 -2.58
CA GLN A 63 0.16 -3.50 -3.47
C GLN A 63 1.57 -3.25 -2.92
N MET A 64 1.73 -3.03 -1.61
CA MET A 64 3.04 -2.90 -0.97
C MET A 64 3.83 -4.20 -1.09
N THR A 65 3.18 -5.33 -0.79
CA THR A 65 3.80 -6.66 -0.92
C THR A 65 4.27 -6.91 -2.36
N ALA A 66 3.48 -6.52 -3.36
CA ALA A 66 3.88 -6.58 -4.76
C ALA A 66 5.06 -5.64 -5.07
N ALA A 67 4.98 -4.38 -4.60
CA ALA A 67 6.02 -3.39 -4.85
C ALA A 67 7.39 -3.78 -4.27
N THR A 68 7.41 -4.48 -3.14
CA THR A 68 8.63 -4.82 -2.39
C THR A 68 9.03 -6.30 -2.53
N LEU A 69 8.22 -7.24 -2.05
CA LEU A 69 8.59 -8.66 -1.98
C LEU A 69 8.52 -9.34 -3.36
N LEU A 70 7.48 -9.07 -4.15
CA LEU A 70 7.31 -9.72 -5.46
C LEU A 70 8.41 -9.31 -6.44
N THR A 71 8.72 -8.02 -6.55
CA THR A 71 9.80 -7.51 -7.41
C THR A 71 11.13 -8.18 -7.05
N ARG A 72 11.43 -8.33 -5.76
CA ARG A 72 12.63 -9.03 -5.29
C ARG A 72 12.63 -10.52 -5.66
N LYS A 73 11.48 -11.20 -5.56
CA LYS A 73 11.32 -12.62 -5.98
C LYS A 73 11.63 -12.83 -7.47
N PHE A 74 11.27 -11.88 -8.33
CA PHE A 74 11.60 -11.89 -9.76
C PHE A 74 13.01 -11.35 -10.09
N GLY A 75 13.83 -11.05 -9.09
CA GLY A 75 15.20 -10.57 -9.28
C GLY A 75 15.32 -9.10 -9.68
N LEU A 76 14.25 -8.32 -9.50
CA LEU A 76 14.21 -6.87 -9.75
C LEU A 76 14.61 -6.11 -8.48
N ARG A 77 15.83 -6.34 -7.99
CA ARG A 77 16.31 -5.84 -6.69
C ARG A 77 16.33 -4.31 -6.60
N GLU A 78 16.85 -3.64 -7.61
CA GLU A 78 16.94 -2.17 -7.62
C GLU A 78 15.55 -1.53 -7.55
N LEU A 79 14.58 -2.04 -8.33
CA LEU A 79 13.20 -1.58 -8.29
C LEU A 79 12.54 -1.84 -6.93
N SER A 80 12.80 -3.00 -6.33
CA SER A 80 12.33 -3.32 -4.97
C SER A 80 12.86 -2.30 -3.97
N ASP A 81 14.17 -2.04 -3.97
CA ASP A 81 14.82 -1.17 -2.98
C ASP A 81 14.38 0.29 -3.17
N GLU A 82 14.20 0.74 -4.42
CA GLU A 82 13.63 2.05 -4.74
C GLU A 82 12.19 2.18 -4.23
N ASN A 83 11.35 1.16 -4.45
CA ASN A 83 9.97 1.15 -3.98
C ASN A 83 9.88 1.20 -2.45
N VAL A 84 10.69 0.41 -1.75
CA VAL A 84 10.79 0.44 -0.28
C VAL A 84 11.12 1.86 0.19
N GLY A 85 12.12 2.50 -0.43
CA GLY A 85 12.52 3.87 -0.11
C GLY A 85 11.36 4.87 -0.27
N LYS A 86 10.72 4.89 -1.45
CA LYS A 86 9.60 5.81 -1.75
C LYS A 86 8.42 5.64 -0.78
N ILE A 87 8.04 4.40 -0.50
CA ILE A 87 6.90 4.10 0.38
C ILE A 87 7.24 4.53 1.82
N THR A 88 8.43 4.15 2.30
CA THR A 88 8.88 4.45 3.66
C THR A 88 8.99 5.96 3.88
N GLU A 89 9.59 6.69 2.94
CA GLU A 89 9.75 8.14 3.03
C GLU A 89 8.40 8.86 3.03
N SER A 90 7.49 8.47 2.13
CA SER A 90 6.15 9.08 2.03
C SER A 90 5.35 8.89 3.32
N ILE A 91 5.35 7.67 3.89
CA ILE A 91 4.64 7.38 5.14
C ILE A 91 5.31 8.13 6.30
N LYS A 92 6.64 8.10 6.39
CA LYS A 92 7.39 8.77 7.47
C LYS A 92 7.17 10.27 7.46
N GLN A 93 7.20 10.90 6.29
CA GLN A 93 6.92 12.33 6.15
C GLN A 93 5.51 12.65 6.68
N LEU A 94 4.48 11.94 6.21
CA LEU A 94 3.11 12.21 6.63
C LEU A 94 2.90 11.96 8.13
N SER A 95 3.50 10.89 8.66
CA SER A 95 3.48 10.58 10.10
C SER A 95 4.15 11.69 10.92
N THR A 96 5.29 12.19 10.48
CA THR A 96 6.02 13.26 11.18
C THR A 96 5.22 14.55 11.22
N GLU A 97 4.57 14.91 10.12
CA GLU A 97 3.71 16.09 10.08
C GLU A 97 2.45 15.92 10.94
N MET A 98 1.85 14.72 10.98
CA MET A 98 0.68 14.44 11.83
C MET A 98 1.03 14.42 13.32
N ASN A 99 2.24 13.98 13.68
CA ASN A 99 2.72 14.06 15.06
C ASN A 99 2.83 15.50 15.55
N ARG A 100 3.14 16.48 14.69
CA ARG A 100 3.15 17.90 15.08
C ARG A 100 1.75 18.38 15.49
N ASP A 101 0.72 17.96 14.78
CA ASP A 101 -0.67 18.24 15.17
C ASP A 101 -1.07 17.51 16.44
N MET A 102 -0.58 16.28 16.62
CA MET A 102 -0.79 15.51 17.84
C MET A 102 -0.20 16.24 19.04
N GLU A 103 1.06 16.69 18.93
CA GLU A 103 1.77 17.45 19.96
C GLU A 103 1.06 18.78 20.29
N GLN A 104 0.52 19.47 19.27
CA GLN A 104 -0.29 20.67 19.49
C GLN A 104 -1.58 20.37 20.25
N ALA A 105 -2.28 19.30 19.89
CA ALA A 105 -3.50 18.88 20.58
C ALA A 105 -3.20 18.47 22.02
N ASP A 106 -2.11 17.74 22.24
CA ASP A 106 -1.64 17.33 23.58
C ASP A 106 -1.31 18.54 24.45
N HIS A 107 -0.59 19.52 23.91
CA HIS A 107 -0.27 20.74 24.64
C HIS A 107 -1.52 21.51 25.09
N ILE A 108 -2.56 21.57 24.25
CA ILE A 108 -3.84 22.22 24.63
C ILE A 108 -4.53 21.41 25.73
N LEU A 109 -4.63 20.08 25.58
CA LEU A 109 -5.24 19.19 26.58
C LEU A 109 -4.55 19.28 27.95
N ASP A 110 -3.22 19.36 27.95
CA ASP A 110 -2.43 19.49 29.16
C ASP A 110 -2.64 20.86 29.83
N ASN A 111 -2.72 21.94 29.06
CA ASN A 111 -2.94 23.29 29.59
C ASN A 111 -4.30 23.45 30.27
N ILE A 112 -5.34 22.79 29.75
CA ILE A 112 -6.68 22.80 30.34
C ILE A 112 -6.85 21.74 31.45
N GLY A 113 -5.85 20.89 31.67
CA GLY A 113 -5.85 19.86 32.69
C GLY A 113 -6.80 18.68 32.43
N ILE A 114 -7.26 18.49 31.20
CA ILE A 114 -8.16 17.39 30.84
C ILE A 114 -7.34 16.12 30.63
N LYS A 115 -7.55 15.15 31.52
CA LYS A 115 -6.94 13.80 31.42
C LYS A 115 -7.84 12.78 30.74
N ASN A 116 -9.13 13.09 30.63
CA ASN A 116 -10.13 12.19 30.06
C ASN A 116 -10.20 12.42 28.55
N SER A 117 -10.09 11.34 27.77
CA SER A 117 -10.32 11.39 26.33
C SER A 117 -11.78 11.11 26.00
N ALA A 118 -12.25 11.68 24.89
CA ALA A 118 -13.52 11.27 24.29
C ALA A 118 -13.50 9.76 24.01
N VAL A 119 -14.67 9.13 24.16
CA VAL A 119 -14.89 7.70 23.89
C VAL A 119 -16.03 7.53 22.91
N THR A 120 -16.07 6.40 22.23
CA THR A 120 -17.14 6.04 21.30
C THR A 120 -17.58 4.61 21.52
N ASP A 121 -18.89 4.39 21.50
CA ASP A 121 -19.48 3.06 21.59
C ASP A 121 -19.32 2.26 20.28
N ASP A 122 -19.03 2.94 19.17
CA ASP A 122 -18.86 2.34 17.84
C ASP A 122 -17.40 1.93 17.56
N SER A 123 -16.59 1.69 18.59
CA SER A 123 -15.23 1.19 18.42
C SER A 123 -15.25 -0.22 17.81
N VAL A 124 -14.26 -0.54 16.96
CA VAL A 124 -14.18 -1.82 16.27
C VAL A 124 -12.80 -2.44 16.47
N ASP A 125 -12.78 -3.67 16.95
CA ASP A 125 -11.59 -4.51 16.99
C ASP A 125 -11.43 -5.26 15.68
N LEU A 126 -10.26 -5.11 15.07
CA LEU A 126 -9.93 -5.67 13.76
C LEU A 126 -8.76 -6.64 13.92
N LEU A 127 -9.00 -7.91 13.63
CA LEU A 127 -7.94 -8.89 13.45
C LEU A 127 -7.39 -8.75 12.04
N ILE A 128 -6.13 -8.33 11.91
CA ILE A 128 -5.50 -8.05 10.62
C ILE A 128 -4.21 -8.83 10.46
N LYS A 129 -3.90 -9.16 9.21
CA LYS A 129 -2.63 -9.80 8.82
C LYS A 129 -1.70 -8.74 8.27
N ILE A 130 -0.48 -8.70 8.76
CA ILE A 130 0.61 -7.85 8.28
C ILE A 130 1.57 -8.70 7.44
N THR A 131 1.73 -8.38 6.16
CA THR A 131 2.56 -9.16 5.22
C THR A 131 3.92 -8.51 4.92
N CYS A 132 4.10 -7.23 5.22
CA CYS A 132 5.37 -6.53 5.06
C CYS A 132 5.53 -5.37 6.07
N PRO A 133 6.76 -4.89 6.32
CA PRO A 133 7.03 -3.75 7.22
C PRO A 133 6.27 -2.48 6.81
N GLU A 134 6.13 -2.22 5.52
CA GLU A 134 5.41 -1.06 5.00
C GLU A 134 3.91 -1.16 5.31
N GLY A 135 3.35 -2.38 5.31
CA GLY A 135 1.99 -2.68 5.77
C GLY A 135 1.76 -2.26 7.22
N MET A 136 2.71 -2.58 8.10
CA MET A 136 2.67 -2.14 9.49
C MET A 136 2.76 -0.61 9.59
N ALA A 137 3.68 0.02 8.84
CA ALA A 137 3.86 1.47 8.85
C ALA A 137 2.58 2.19 8.40
N PHE A 138 1.92 1.69 7.36
CA PHE A 138 0.64 2.22 6.90
C PHE A 138 -0.48 2.03 7.93
N MET A 139 -0.54 0.88 8.61
CA MET A 139 -1.50 0.68 9.70
C MET A 139 -1.26 1.65 10.86
N ASN A 140 0.00 1.88 11.22
CA ASN A 140 0.36 2.83 12.28
C ASN A 140 -0.04 4.27 11.91
N LEU A 141 0.05 4.64 10.62
CA LEU A 141 -0.44 5.93 10.14
C LEU A 141 -1.97 6.06 10.28
N ILE A 142 -2.73 4.98 10.04
CA ILE A 142 -4.19 4.96 10.28
C ILE A 142 -4.48 5.11 11.78
N ARG A 143 -3.73 4.44 12.66
CA ARG A 143 -3.86 4.56 14.13
C ARG A 143 -3.51 5.96 14.61
N GLN A 144 -2.52 6.62 14.01
CA GLN A 144 -2.18 8.01 14.32
C GLN A 144 -3.34 8.94 13.97
N LEU A 145 -3.96 8.77 12.80
CA LEU A 145 -5.17 9.54 12.48
C LEU A 145 -6.28 9.28 13.50
N ASP A 146 -6.49 8.01 13.88
CA ASP A 146 -7.52 7.65 14.85
C ASP A 146 -7.32 8.40 16.18
N ASN A 147 -6.09 8.35 16.71
CA ASN A 147 -5.72 9.05 17.93
C ASN A 147 -5.89 10.57 17.80
N LEU A 148 -5.43 11.16 16.70
CA LEU A 148 -5.53 12.60 16.47
C LEU A 148 -6.99 13.03 16.42
N THR A 149 -7.83 12.28 15.70
CA THR A 149 -9.27 12.56 15.64
C THR A 149 -9.91 12.47 17.03
N MET A 150 -9.55 11.49 17.86
CA MET A 150 -10.07 11.41 19.22
C MET A 150 -9.63 12.59 20.09
N LYS A 151 -8.37 13.05 19.98
CA LYS A 151 -7.90 14.26 20.68
C LYS A 151 -8.64 15.51 20.20
N LEU A 152 -8.79 15.70 18.89
CA LEU A 152 -9.54 16.82 18.32
C LEU A 152 -11.02 16.81 18.73
N LYS A 153 -11.63 15.62 18.88
CA LYS A 153 -13.00 15.51 19.39
C LYS A 153 -13.09 15.81 20.89
N THR A 154 -12.07 15.41 21.66
CA THR A 154 -11.94 15.76 23.08
C THR A 154 -11.84 17.27 23.25
N LEU A 155 -10.96 17.94 22.49
CA LEU A 155 -10.82 19.40 22.50
C LEU A 155 -12.12 20.13 22.11
N TRP A 156 -12.85 19.60 21.14
CA TRP A 156 -14.15 20.15 20.78
C TRP A 156 -15.17 19.99 21.92
N MET A 157 -15.27 18.81 22.53
CA MET A 157 -16.16 18.57 23.67
C MET A 157 -15.79 19.43 24.89
N ALA A 158 -14.50 19.74 25.07
CA ALA A 158 -13.99 20.65 26.09
C ALA A 158 -14.30 22.13 25.81
N GLY A 159 -14.73 22.47 24.59
CA GLY A 159 -15.00 23.85 24.19
C GLY A 159 -13.77 24.63 23.70
N GLU A 160 -12.61 24.00 23.56
CA GLU A 160 -11.36 24.64 23.17
C GLU A 160 -11.25 24.88 21.66
N VAL A 161 -11.92 24.05 20.86
CA VAL A 161 -11.94 24.21 19.40
C VAL A 161 -13.37 24.09 18.85
N PRO A 162 -13.70 24.83 17.77
CA PRO A 162 -14.98 24.64 17.08
C PRO A 162 -15.10 23.23 16.48
N LEU A 163 -16.33 22.73 16.35
CA LEU A 163 -16.61 21.46 15.68
C LEU A 163 -16.00 21.41 14.28
N ALA A 164 -16.19 22.47 13.50
CA ALA A 164 -15.65 22.58 12.14
C ALA A 164 -14.13 22.38 12.11
N HIS A 165 -13.39 22.97 13.06
CA HIS A 165 -11.94 22.80 13.13
C HIS A 165 -11.55 21.33 13.34
N SER A 166 -12.21 20.65 14.28
CA SER A 166 -11.98 19.22 14.58
C SER A 166 -12.26 18.32 13.36
N GLU A 167 -13.37 18.59 12.65
CA GLU A 167 -13.80 17.80 11.50
C GLU A 167 -12.97 18.06 10.25
N ASP A 168 -12.75 19.32 9.90
CA ASP A 168 -11.97 19.71 8.74
C ASP A 168 -10.53 19.23 8.85
N ARG A 169 -9.94 19.32 10.05
CA ARG A 169 -8.56 18.86 10.27
C ARG A 169 -8.44 17.35 10.16
N SER A 170 -9.36 16.60 10.76
CA SER A 170 -9.41 15.14 10.62
C SER A 170 -9.64 14.71 9.16
N HIS A 171 -10.51 15.42 8.45
CA HIS A 171 -10.78 15.15 7.03
C HIS A 171 -9.56 15.44 6.15
N ALA A 172 -8.86 16.55 6.38
CA ALA A 172 -7.65 16.90 5.64
C ALA A 172 -6.59 15.79 5.74
N TRP A 173 -6.35 15.26 6.94
CA TRP A 173 -5.44 14.12 7.11
C TRP A 173 -5.93 12.86 6.42
N GLN A 174 -7.21 12.55 6.51
CA GLN A 174 -7.81 11.43 5.78
C GLN A 174 -7.55 11.53 4.27
N VAL A 175 -7.74 12.70 3.66
CA VAL A 175 -7.48 12.93 2.23
C VAL A 175 -6.01 12.70 1.90
N ARG A 176 -5.09 13.15 2.75
CA ARG A 176 -3.65 12.96 2.55
C ARG A 176 -3.24 11.49 2.63
N ILE A 177 -3.83 10.71 3.53
CA ILE A 177 -3.60 9.26 3.61
C ILE A 177 -4.13 8.56 2.35
N PHE A 178 -5.30 8.96 1.83
CA PHE A 178 -5.79 8.42 0.56
C PHE A 178 -4.82 8.69 -0.60
N LYS A 179 -4.23 9.89 -0.68
CA LYS A 179 -3.22 10.20 -1.70
C LYS A 179 -1.99 9.29 -1.62
N ILE A 180 -1.51 8.98 -0.41
CA ILE A 180 -0.42 8.01 -0.22
C ILE A 180 -0.85 6.60 -0.65
N ALA A 181 -2.06 6.17 -0.28
CA ALA A 181 -2.61 4.89 -0.71
C ALA A 181 -2.63 4.79 -2.26
N ASP A 182 -3.08 5.83 -2.95
CA ASP A 182 -3.11 5.86 -4.41
C ASP A 182 -1.70 5.80 -5.03
N ALA A 183 -0.73 6.49 -4.44
CA ALA A 183 0.67 6.43 -4.87
C ALA A 183 1.26 5.01 -4.69
N ILE A 184 1.01 4.38 -3.55
CA ILE A 184 1.42 2.99 -3.27
C ILE A 184 0.76 2.03 -4.26
N ARG A 185 -0.52 2.23 -4.58
CA ARG A 185 -1.23 1.42 -5.57
C ARG A 185 -0.56 1.50 -6.94
N ALA A 186 -0.14 2.69 -7.36
CA ALA A 186 0.57 2.88 -8.62
C ALA A 186 1.93 2.15 -8.63
N LEU A 187 2.69 2.18 -7.53
CA LEU A 187 3.94 1.43 -7.40
C LEU A 187 3.71 -0.08 -7.48
N GLY A 188 2.68 -0.58 -6.81
CA GLY A 188 2.30 -1.99 -6.89
C GLY A 188 1.95 -2.41 -8.32
N GLN A 189 1.15 -1.63 -9.05
CA GLN A 189 0.85 -1.87 -10.46
C GLN A 189 2.10 -1.92 -11.34
N GLN A 190 3.03 -0.99 -11.14
CA GLN A 190 4.31 -0.98 -11.88
C GLN A 190 5.13 -2.23 -11.58
N ALA A 191 5.15 -2.66 -10.32
CA ALA A 191 5.81 -3.89 -9.89
C ALA A 191 5.22 -5.14 -10.54
N TYR A 192 3.89 -5.22 -10.65
CA TYR A 192 3.23 -6.30 -11.38
C TYR A 192 3.68 -6.35 -12.84
N ILE A 193 3.61 -5.22 -13.55
CA ILE A 193 3.99 -5.12 -14.97
C ILE A 193 5.48 -5.47 -15.17
N ALA A 194 6.35 -5.01 -14.27
CA ALA A 194 7.78 -5.29 -14.36
C ALA A 194 8.09 -6.78 -14.10
N SER A 195 7.43 -7.38 -13.11
CA SER A 195 7.58 -8.80 -12.77
C SER A 195 7.09 -9.71 -13.89
N ASP A 196 5.98 -9.35 -14.53
CA ASP A 196 5.43 -10.06 -15.68
C ASP A 196 6.40 -10.08 -16.88
N LYS A 197 6.91 -8.90 -17.27
CA LYS A 197 7.94 -8.78 -18.32
C LYS A 197 9.18 -9.61 -18.02
N LYS A 198 9.58 -9.68 -16.74
CA LYS A 198 10.73 -10.45 -16.30
C LYS A 198 10.48 -11.96 -16.39
N LYS A 199 9.29 -12.42 -15.96
CA LYS A 199 8.83 -13.81 -16.08
C LYS A 199 8.90 -14.28 -17.53
N ASP A 200 8.35 -13.51 -18.46
CA ASP A 200 8.38 -13.82 -19.89
C ASP A 200 9.80 -13.86 -20.46
N SER A 201 10.65 -12.90 -20.09
CA SER A 201 12.05 -12.89 -20.51
C SER A 201 12.79 -14.15 -20.07
N ASP A 202 12.58 -14.57 -18.82
CA ASP A 202 13.25 -15.73 -18.24
C ASP A 202 12.72 -17.05 -18.81
N LEU A 203 11.41 -17.16 -19.07
CA LEU A 203 10.81 -18.28 -19.78
C LEU A 203 11.37 -18.43 -21.19
N ASN A 204 11.45 -17.34 -21.96
CA ASN A 204 12.00 -17.33 -23.31
C ASN A 204 13.47 -17.76 -23.33
N LYS A 205 14.28 -17.26 -22.40
CA LYS A 205 15.68 -17.68 -22.23
C LYS A 205 15.80 -19.16 -21.88
N ALA A 206 14.96 -19.66 -20.99
CA ALA A 206 14.95 -21.07 -20.60
C ALA A 206 14.57 -21.98 -21.79
N GLN A 207 13.56 -21.61 -22.57
CA GLN A 207 13.16 -22.34 -23.78
C GLN A 207 14.28 -22.33 -24.84
N ALA A 208 14.90 -21.18 -25.11
CA ALA A 208 16.03 -21.07 -26.03
C ALA A 208 17.22 -21.96 -25.60
N LYS A 209 17.54 -21.98 -24.30
CA LYS A 209 18.59 -22.86 -23.75
C LYS A 209 18.25 -24.35 -23.89
N ARG A 210 16.98 -24.74 -23.69
CA ARG A 210 16.51 -26.12 -23.92
C ARG A 210 16.61 -26.52 -25.39
N GLN A 211 16.23 -25.64 -26.31
CA GLN A 211 16.33 -25.90 -27.75
C GLN A 211 17.78 -26.01 -28.23
N SER A 212 18.68 -25.13 -27.76
CA SER A 212 20.10 -25.21 -28.12
C SER A 212 20.76 -26.48 -27.58
N TYR A 213 20.40 -26.91 -26.37
CA TYR A 213 20.86 -28.18 -25.80
C TYR A 213 20.38 -29.39 -26.63
N LYS A 214 19.10 -29.42 -27.03
CA LYS A 214 18.56 -30.47 -27.92
C LYS A 214 19.28 -30.52 -29.27
N LYS A 215 19.53 -29.36 -29.90
CA LYS A 215 20.29 -29.26 -31.16
C LYS A 215 21.73 -29.78 -31.02
N ARG A 216 22.42 -29.42 -29.92
CA ARG A 216 23.78 -29.92 -29.64
C ARG A 216 23.81 -31.44 -29.47
N LYS A 217 22.87 -32.02 -28.71
CA LYS A 217 22.77 -33.48 -28.56
C LYS A 217 22.52 -34.19 -29.89
N HIS A 218 21.59 -33.68 -30.70
CA HIS A 218 21.25 -34.25 -31.99
C HIS A 218 22.42 -34.16 -33.00
N ASN A 219 23.19 -33.06 -32.98
CA ASN A 219 24.36 -32.92 -33.84
C ASN A 219 25.51 -33.84 -33.41
N ALA A 220 25.73 -34.00 -32.10
CA ALA A 220 26.72 -34.93 -31.56
C ALA A 220 26.39 -36.40 -31.88
N SER A 221 25.10 -36.79 -31.80
CA SER A 221 24.67 -38.14 -32.18
C SER A 221 24.79 -38.41 -33.68
N LYS A 222 24.56 -37.39 -34.54
CA LYS A 222 24.79 -37.51 -35.98
C LYS A 222 26.27 -37.66 -36.33
N GLN A 223 27.17 -36.93 -35.67
CA GLN A 223 28.61 -37.03 -35.91
C GLN A 223 29.17 -38.40 -35.49
N ALA A 224 28.69 -38.96 -34.37
CA ALA A 224 29.10 -40.30 -33.93
C ALA A 224 28.62 -41.42 -34.88
N ALA A 225 27.48 -41.23 -35.57
CA ALA A 225 26.94 -42.21 -36.51
C ALA A 225 27.61 -42.18 -37.91
N THR A 226 28.34 -41.11 -38.25
CA THR A 226 29.07 -41.00 -39.53
C THR A 226 30.57 -41.33 -39.42
N THR A 227 31.08 -41.60 -38.22
CA THR A 227 32.49 -41.97 -37.98
C THR A 227 32.70 -43.41 -37.52
N GLY A 228 31.64 -44.22 -37.46
CA GLY A 228 31.70 -45.69 -37.30
C GLY A 228 31.24 -46.38 -38.56
#